data_AF-A0A8C4T7E9-F1
#
_entry.id   AF-A0A8C4T7E9-F1
#
_cell.length_a   1.000
_cell.length_b   1.000
_cell.length_c   1.000
_cell.angle_alpha   90.00
_cell.angle_beta   90.00
_cell.angle_gamma   90.00
#
_symmetry.space_group_name_H-M   'P 1'
#
loop_
_entity.id
_entity.type
_entity.pdbx_description
1 polymer ?
#
loop_
_entity_poly.entity_id
_entity_poly.type
_entity_poly.pdbx_seq_one_letter_code
_entity_poly.pdbx_strand_id
1 'polypeptide(L)'
;MSGMVNLLARQKDLAAGIGTLDHPAKYLNQDYYVLNKNCLQAGTLFVDNTFPGEPSSLGFNELGPESPKTQGVVWKRPGEICANPQFTSGGMSSTDACQGALPDCWLLAAIASMTTDKNVLLHVVPDGQSFQANYAGVFHFKLWQFGQWVDVVIDDQLPTVKGQLLFEHSPGQNIFWSALLEKAYAKVNGCYECLGGGSLTEAFEDFTGGISEDYSLNDAPQNLFQIICKAFNAGSLLGSFIDFSSPDDNEEKTPQNLIKRHGYSILAAEENGKEQLLRIRNPWGQVEWNGAWSDNAPEWNDVSPDVQSRLDYKAEDGEFWMSFSDYVKNYTRLEICNLSPDTQASGAVHQWTTAQFEGIWRIGSTAGGCRDYPDTFCMNPQFYFKLLEEDDETNGPVSGCSFVVGLMQKNARRNLILDQDFNTIGFAIFQYKGLKEINLGPDVLLNQDPIANSSTFVDDREECDRFTLPPGDYVIIPSTQEPNKNGNFILRFFFEKQAVARWATRSRERLIELCYTSILCYFFLALRIYLWRFLTIPNNFIKVSFSLLQSQIVIVQIRQHFHVSHIL
;
A
#
# COMPACT_ATOMS: atom_id res chain seq x y z
N MET A 1 -23.87 9.85 1.96
CA MET A 1 -23.82 10.54 0.64
C MET A 1 -22.40 10.92 0.20
N SER A 2 -21.41 11.08 1.11
CA SER A 2 -20.03 11.41 0.73
C SER A 2 -19.27 10.28 0.01
N GLY A 3 -19.46 9.01 0.40
CA GLY A 3 -18.68 7.89 -0.16
C GLY A 3 -18.82 7.68 -1.67
N MET A 4 -20.04 7.77 -2.21
CA MET A 4 -20.28 7.59 -3.66
C MET A 4 -19.77 8.77 -4.49
N VAL A 5 -19.79 9.99 -3.94
CA VAL A 5 -19.23 11.18 -4.60
C VAL A 5 -17.71 11.08 -4.67
N ASN A 6 -17.06 10.64 -3.59
CA ASN A 6 -15.61 10.44 -3.56
C ASN A 6 -15.17 9.33 -4.53
N LEU A 7 -15.93 8.23 -4.61
CA LEU A 7 -15.64 7.15 -5.57
C LEU A 7 -15.75 7.64 -7.03
N LEU A 8 -16.81 8.40 -7.35
CA LEU A 8 -16.99 8.96 -8.70
C LEU A 8 -15.94 10.01 -9.06
N ALA A 9 -15.54 10.85 -8.09
CA ALA A 9 -14.44 11.79 -8.28
C ALA A 9 -13.14 11.03 -8.57
N ARG A 10 -12.84 10.00 -7.78
CA ARG A 10 -11.66 9.18 -7.97
C ARG A 10 -11.65 8.43 -9.31
N GLN A 11 -12.78 7.92 -9.77
CA GLN A 11 -12.87 7.30 -11.10
C GLN A 11 -12.58 8.30 -12.23
N LYS A 12 -13.01 9.56 -12.08
CA LYS A 12 -12.68 10.62 -13.04
C LYS A 12 -11.21 11.00 -12.99
N ASP A 13 -10.64 11.08 -11.79
CA ASP A 13 -9.22 11.37 -11.57
C ASP A 13 -8.36 10.29 -12.22
N LEU A 14 -8.65 9.02 -11.96
CA LEU A 14 -7.99 7.87 -12.59
C LEU A 14 -8.13 7.89 -14.12
N ALA A 15 -9.31 8.22 -14.65
CA ALA A 15 -9.52 8.36 -16.09
C ALA A 15 -8.75 9.54 -16.71
N ALA A 16 -8.40 10.54 -15.91
CA ALA A 16 -7.53 11.65 -16.30
C ALA A 16 -6.04 11.36 -16.04
N GLY A 17 -5.70 10.16 -15.56
CA GLY A 17 -4.34 9.76 -15.19
C GLY A 17 -3.87 10.26 -13.84
N ILE A 18 -4.72 10.93 -13.05
CA ILE A 18 -4.39 11.39 -11.69
C ILE A 18 -4.33 10.19 -10.76
N GLY A 19 -3.29 10.13 -9.93
CA GLY A 19 -3.04 9.01 -9.02
C GLY A 19 -2.09 7.96 -9.59
N THR A 20 -1.55 8.18 -10.80
CA THR A 20 -0.42 7.40 -11.32
C THR A 20 0.90 7.98 -10.80
N LEU A 21 1.98 7.23 -10.95
CA LEU A 21 3.31 7.66 -10.52
C LEU A 21 3.80 8.96 -11.21
N ASP A 22 3.46 9.11 -12.50
CA ASP A 22 3.80 10.29 -13.31
C ASP A 22 2.91 11.50 -12.99
N HIS A 23 1.68 11.26 -12.55
CA HIS A 23 0.72 12.30 -12.18
C HIS A 23 0.11 11.99 -10.81
N PRO A 24 0.89 12.10 -9.72
CA PRO A 24 0.42 11.77 -8.40
C PRO A 24 -0.70 12.72 -7.97
N ALA A 25 -1.66 12.20 -7.21
CA ALA A 25 -2.72 13.00 -6.61
C ALA A 25 -2.12 13.94 -5.55
N LYS A 26 -2.63 15.17 -5.44
CA LYS A 26 -2.12 16.16 -4.47
C LYS A 26 -2.71 15.91 -3.09
N TYR A 27 -1.89 15.49 -2.12
CA TYR A 27 -2.37 15.28 -0.76
C TYR A 27 -2.88 16.60 -0.17
N LEU A 28 -4.12 16.59 0.34
CA LEU A 28 -4.80 17.77 0.90
C LEU A 28 -4.81 18.98 -0.05
N ASN A 29 -4.78 18.73 -1.37
CA ASN A 29 -4.72 19.75 -2.43
C ASN A 29 -3.52 20.71 -2.35
N GLN A 30 -2.42 20.29 -1.72
CA GLN A 30 -1.16 21.05 -1.70
C GLN A 30 -0.34 20.74 -2.96
N ASP A 31 0.26 21.77 -3.56
CA ASP A 31 1.14 21.65 -4.73
C ASP A 31 2.52 22.18 -4.38
N TYR A 32 3.53 21.31 -4.41
CA TYR A 32 4.91 21.64 -4.06
C TYR A 32 5.45 22.84 -4.85
N TYR A 33 5.31 22.82 -6.18
CA TYR A 33 5.90 23.84 -7.04
C TYR A 33 5.24 25.21 -6.85
N VAL A 34 3.93 25.24 -6.64
CA VAL A 34 3.19 26.47 -6.35
C VAL A 34 3.57 27.03 -4.97
N LEU A 35 3.60 26.18 -3.95
CA LEU A 35 3.95 26.58 -2.58
C LEU A 35 5.39 27.08 -2.50
N ASN A 36 6.35 26.33 -3.06
CA ASN A 36 7.76 26.73 -3.11
C ASN A 36 7.93 28.08 -3.81
N LYS A 37 7.35 28.25 -5.00
CA LYS A 37 7.43 29.51 -5.75
C LYS A 37 6.86 30.69 -4.97
N ASN A 38 5.70 30.52 -4.34
CA ASN A 38 5.06 31.58 -3.56
C ASN A 38 5.91 31.97 -2.36
N CYS A 39 6.47 31.00 -1.64
CA CYS A 39 7.34 31.25 -0.49
C CYS A 39 8.65 31.94 -0.91
N LEU A 40 9.28 31.52 -2.02
CA LEU A 40 10.45 32.19 -2.59
C LEU A 40 10.16 33.64 -2.98
N GLN A 41 9.01 33.91 -3.61
CA GLN A 41 8.60 35.26 -3.99
C GLN A 41 8.31 36.16 -2.79
N ALA A 42 7.76 35.59 -1.72
CA ALA A 42 7.46 36.31 -0.48
C ALA A 42 8.69 36.48 0.43
N GLY A 43 9.78 35.74 0.21
CA GLY A 43 10.95 35.72 1.10
C GLY A 43 10.65 35.10 2.46
N THR A 44 9.72 34.13 2.50
CA THR A 44 9.25 33.48 3.73
C THR A 44 9.46 31.97 3.66
N LEU A 45 9.63 31.30 4.79
CA LEU A 45 9.64 29.84 4.85
C LEU A 45 8.21 29.29 4.92
N PHE A 46 7.98 28.17 4.25
CA PHE A 46 6.72 27.46 4.27
C PHE A 46 6.40 26.93 5.68
N VAL A 47 5.16 27.08 6.10
CA VAL A 47 4.61 26.53 7.34
C VAL A 47 3.40 25.69 6.97
N ASP A 48 3.45 24.42 7.31
CA ASP A 48 2.43 23.45 6.95
C ASP A 48 1.27 23.46 7.94
N ASN A 49 0.24 24.25 7.64
CA ASN A 49 -0.97 24.32 8.47
C ASN A 49 -1.77 23.01 8.49
N THR A 50 -1.46 22.04 7.63
CA THR A 50 -2.14 20.74 7.59
C THR A 50 -1.44 19.68 8.44
N PHE A 51 -0.22 19.94 8.87
CA PHE A 51 0.55 19.09 9.79
C PHE A 51 1.49 19.98 10.63
N PRO A 52 0.90 20.77 11.56
CA PRO A 52 1.62 21.81 12.27
C PRO A 52 2.66 21.24 13.24
N GLY A 53 3.68 22.04 13.58
CA GLY A 53 4.64 21.71 14.63
C GLY A 53 4.05 21.80 16.04
N GLU A 54 3.01 21.01 16.32
CA GLU A 54 2.22 21.00 17.55
C GLU A 54 2.11 19.57 18.13
N PRO A 55 1.76 19.42 19.42
CA PRO A 55 1.64 18.10 20.06
C PRO A 55 0.71 17.13 19.34
N SER A 56 -0.35 17.62 18.67
CA SER A 56 -1.27 16.77 17.89
C SER A 56 -0.61 16.05 16.72
N SER A 57 0.49 16.60 16.18
CA SER A 57 1.28 15.94 15.12
C SER A 57 2.26 14.92 15.68
N LEU A 58 2.59 14.98 16.97
CA LEU A 58 3.38 13.95 17.65
C LEU A 58 2.52 12.74 17.99
N GLY A 59 1.35 12.95 18.58
CA GLY A 59 0.52 11.85 19.02
C GLY A 59 -0.77 12.24 19.73
N PHE A 60 -1.43 11.23 20.28
CA PHE A 60 -2.72 11.32 20.94
C PHE A 60 -2.76 10.58 22.29
N ASN A 61 -1.83 9.66 22.57
CA ASN A 61 -1.75 8.91 23.81
C ASN A 61 -0.32 8.93 24.39
N GLU A 62 0.54 7.96 24.05
CA GLU A 62 1.93 7.85 24.50
C GLU A 62 2.79 9.03 24.05
N LEU A 63 2.46 9.68 22.93
CA LEU A 63 3.09 10.91 22.45
C LEU A 63 2.08 12.08 22.40
N GLY A 64 0.99 11.98 23.14
CA GLY A 64 -0.04 13.02 23.22
C GLY A 64 0.39 14.26 24.02
N PRO A 65 -0.44 15.31 24.03
CA PRO A 65 -0.11 16.61 24.65
C PRO A 65 0.25 16.56 26.14
N GLU A 66 -0.28 15.60 26.89
CA GLU A 66 -0.03 15.43 28.33
C GLU A 66 1.07 14.40 28.63
N SER A 67 1.67 13.79 27.60
CA SER A 67 2.68 12.75 27.78
C SER A 67 4.00 13.33 28.30
N PRO A 68 4.60 12.72 29.34
CA PRO A 68 5.96 13.04 29.77
C PRO A 68 7.00 12.81 28.67
N LYS A 69 6.76 11.88 27.73
CA LYS A 69 7.68 11.56 26.63
C LYS A 69 7.85 12.72 25.64
N THR A 70 6.84 13.59 25.53
CA THR A 70 6.87 14.78 24.65
C THR A 70 7.24 16.06 25.39
N GLN A 71 7.57 15.98 26.68
CA GLN A 71 7.90 17.17 27.45
C GLN A 71 9.23 17.78 26.96
N GLY A 72 9.19 19.08 26.63
CA GLY A 72 10.37 19.81 26.16
C GLY A 72 10.71 19.58 24.68
N VAL A 73 9.83 18.93 23.92
CA VAL A 73 9.93 18.86 22.46
C VAL A 73 9.76 20.26 21.87
N VAL A 74 10.68 20.62 20.99
CA VAL A 74 10.65 21.86 20.21
C VAL A 74 10.84 21.52 18.75
N TRP A 75 9.99 22.07 17.88
CA TRP A 75 10.10 21.90 16.45
C TRP A 75 11.14 22.86 15.88
N LYS A 76 12.15 22.32 15.20
CA LYS A 76 13.27 23.09 14.63
C LYS A 76 13.51 22.67 13.19
N ARG A 77 13.91 23.62 12.36
CA ARG A 77 14.38 23.34 10.99
C ARG A 77 15.83 22.86 11.03
N PRO A 78 16.29 22.08 10.04
CA PRO A 78 17.69 21.63 9.92
C PRO A 78 18.72 22.75 10.07
N GLY A 79 18.46 23.94 9.51
CA GLY A 79 19.34 25.11 9.64
C GLY A 79 19.46 25.69 11.07
N GLU A 80 18.56 25.33 11.97
CA GLU A 80 18.59 25.68 13.40
C GLU A 80 19.24 24.59 14.26
N ILE A 81 19.47 23.40 13.69
CA ILE A 81 20.02 22.21 14.35
C ILE A 81 21.52 22.11 14.09
N CYS A 82 21.96 22.28 12.84
CA CYS A 82 23.35 22.12 12.44
C CYS A 82 23.80 23.16 11.41
N ALA A 83 25.12 23.30 11.26
CA ALA A 83 25.72 24.13 10.22
C ALA A 83 25.71 23.38 8.87
N ASN A 84 25.22 24.02 7.82
CA ASN A 84 25.17 23.48 6.45
C ASN A 84 24.36 22.17 6.30
N PRO A 85 23.04 22.19 6.58
CA PRO A 85 22.17 21.03 6.39
C PRO A 85 22.18 20.58 4.93
N GLN A 86 22.23 19.28 4.69
CA GLN A 86 22.18 18.64 3.38
C GLN A 86 20.89 17.83 3.27
N PHE A 87 20.27 17.85 2.09
CA PHE A 87 19.15 16.96 1.84
C PHE A 87 19.69 15.54 1.67
N THR A 88 20.70 15.39 0.80
CA THR A 88 21.48 14.16 0.58
C THR A 88 22.96 14.53 0.45
N SER A 89 23.88 13.58 0.69
CA SER A 89 25.33 13.80 0.53
C SER A 89 25.96 12.69 -0.27
N GLY A 90 26.23 12.94 -1.56
CA GLY A 90 26.83 11.93 -2.45
C GLY A 90 25.89 10.78 -2.84
N GLY A 91 24.61 10.84 -2.44
CA GLY A 91 23.60 9.81 -2.66
C GLY A 91 22.67 9.72 -1.45
N MET A 92 21.72 8.80 -1.53
CA MET A 92 20.93 8.33 -0.39
C MET A 92 21.43 6.93 -0.06
N SER A 93 21.79 6.70 1.20
CA SER A 93 22.35 5.45 1.69
C SER A 93 21.39 4.79 2.69
N SER A 94 21.45 3.46 2.78
CA SER A 94 20.76 2.70 3.82
C SER A 94 21.13 3.20 5.22
N THR A 95 22.40 3.59 5.40
CA THR A 95 22.96 4.13 6.66
C THR A 95 22.48 5.53 7.02
N ASP A 96 21.76 6.22 6.13
CA ASP A 96 21.17 7.52 6.45
C ASP A 96 19.96 7.40 7.39
N ALA A 97 19.33 6.21 7.44
CA ALA A 97 18.11 5.96 8.21
C ALA A 97 18.41 5.20 9.52
N CYS A 98 18.48 5.91 10.65
CA CYS A 98 18.62 5.30 11.97
C CYS A 98 17.45 5.65 12.89
N GLN A 99 16.87 4.63 13.50
CA GLN A 99 15.69 4.75 14.35
C GLN A 99 15.97 5.62 15.58
N GLY A 100 15.02 6.51 15.89
CA GLY A 100 15.01 7.31 17.11
C GLY A 100 14.14 6.72 18.21
N ALA A 101 13.40 7.58 18.91
CA ALA A 101 12.58 7.19 20.06
C ALA A 101 11.21 6.56 19.71
N LEU A 102 10.87 6.43 18.42
CA LEU A 102 9.60 5.88 17.95
C LEU A 102 9.76 4.36 17.68
N PRO A 103 8.78 3.51 18.00
CA PRO A 103 8.83 2.07 17.73
C PRO A 103 8.35 1.75 16.31
N ASP A 104 9.03 2.33 15.32
CA ASP A 104 8.71 2.25 13.89
C ASP A 104 9.84 1.59 13.08
N CYS A 105 10.59 0.68 13.70
CA CYS A 105 11.68 -0.07 13.06
C CYS A 105 11.31 -0.67 11.69
N TRP A 106 10.07 -1.12 11.54
CA TRP A 106 9.48 -1.61 10.29
C TRP A 106 9.58 -0.58 9.15
N LEU A 107 9.33 0.69 9.45
CA LEU A 107 9.41 1.79 8.48
C LEU A 107 10.87 2.09 8.13
N LEU A 108 11.77 2.20 9.12
CA LEU A 108 13.17 2.49 8.86
C LEU A 108 13.88 1.36 8.11
N ALA A 109 13.56 0.10 8.44
CA ALA A 109 14.06 -1.04 7.69
C ALA A 109 13.51 -1.05 6.25
N ALA A 110 12.29 -0.58 6.02
CA ALA A 110 11.77 -0.42 4.67
C ALA A 110 12.48 0.73 3.91
N ILE A 111 12.73 1.87 4.55
CA ILE A 111 13.47 3.00 3.98
C ILE A 111 14.88 2.55 3.57
N ALA A 112 15.58 1.79 4.42
CA ALA A 112 16.90 1.28 4.10
C ALA A 112 16.89 0.21 3.00
N SER A 113 15.85 -0.63 2.92
CA SER A 113 15.70 -1.56 1.79
C SER A 113 15.45 -0.82 0.48
N MET A 114 14.68 0.28 0.50
CA MET A 114 14.40 1.11 -0.68
C MET A 114 15.68 1.67 -1.31
N THR A 115 16.75 1.90 -0.56
CA THR A 115 18.02 2.41 -1.13
C THR A 115 18.75 1.38 -2.00
N THR A 116 18.34 0.12 -1.98
CA THR A 116 18.90 -0.95 -2.84
C THR A 116 18.50 -0.79 -4.32
N ASP A 117 17.34 -0.17 -4.60
CA ASP A 117 16.89 0.14 -5.95
C ASP A 117 16.73 1.65 -6.14
N LYS A 118 17.62 2.23 -6.96
CA LYS A 118 17.64 3.67 -7.22
C LYS A 118 16.36 4.17 -7.91
N ASN A 119 15.71 3.36 -8.73
CA ASN A 119 14.49 3.79 -9.42
C ASN A 119 13.33 3.91 -8.43
N VAL A 120 13.14 2.89 -7.57
CA VAL A 120 12.13 2.92 -6.50
C VAL A 120 12.37 4.12 -5.58
N LEU A 121 13.62 4.32 -5.16
CA LEU A 121 14.01 5.43 -4.30
C LEU A 121 13.67 6.80 -4.91
N LEU A 122 13.99 7.02 -6.20
CA LEU A 122 13.71 8.29 -6.89
C LEU A 122 12.23 8.49 -7.20
N HIS A 123 11.42 7.43 -7.22
CA HIS A 123 9.98 7.54 -7.28
C HIS A 123 9.41 8.13 -5.99
N VAL A 124 9.89 7.68 -4.82
CA VAL A 124 9.43 8.14 -3.50
C VAL A 124 10.04 9.48 -3.10
N VAL A 125 11.32 9.68 -3.38
CA VAL A 125 12.11 10.88 -3.03
C VAL A 125 12.52 11.60 -4.31
N PRO A 126 11.71 12.57 -4.80
CA PRO A 126 12.03 13.30 -6.02
C PRO A 126 13.36 14.06 -5.94
N ASP A 127 14.11 14.02 -7.03
CA ASP A 127 15.35 14.79 -7.21
C ASP A 127 15.11 16.31 -7.19
N GLY A 128 16.18 17.08 -6.96
CA GLY A 128 16.19 18.54 -7.06
C GLY A 128 15.82 19.28 -5.78
N GLN A 129 15.56 18.56 -4.69
CA GLN A 129 15.33 19.11 -3.36
C GLN A 129 16.67 19.46 -2.69
N SER A 130 16.75 20.64 -2.05
CA SER A 130 18.00 21.16 -1.46
C SER A 130 17.73 22.18 -0.36
N PHE A 131 18.63 22.24 0.64
CA PHE A 131 18.66 23.32 1.62
C PHE A 131 19.45 24.56 1.14
N GLN A 132 20.16 24.45 0.02
CA GLN A 132 20.99 25.53 -0.54
C GLN A 132 20.29 26.20 -1.73
N ALA A 133 19.82 25.40 -2.69
CA ALA A 133 19.20 25.90 -3.91
C ALA A 133 17.67 25.93 -3.79
N ASN A 134 17.05 27.06 -4.16
CA ASN A 134 15.58 27.25 -4.14
C ASN A 134 14.92 26.87 -2.80
N TYR A 135 15.67 27.07 -1.70
CA TYR A 135 15.21 26.72 -0.37
C TYR A 135 14.12 27.70 0.11
N ALA A 136 12.96 27.13 0.44
CA ALA A 136 11.84 27.84 1.04
C ALA A 136 11.23 27.07 2.21
N GLY A 137 11.98 26.13 2.81
CA GLY A 137 11.50 25.29 3.91
C GLY A 137 10.35 24.36 3.53
N VAL A 138 10.26 23.95 2.27
CA VAL A 138 9.23 23.06 1.72
C VAL A 138 9.88 21.90 0.96
N PHE A 139 9.39 20.70 1.21
CA PHE A 139 9.85 19.43 0.62
C PHE A 139 8.62 18.60 0.22
N HIS A 140 8.83 17.60 -0.62
CA HIS A 140 7.76 16.68 -1.00
C HIS A 140 8.26 15.26 -1.28
N PHE A 141 7.35 14.31 -1.11
CA PHE A 141 7.57 12.88 -1.29
C PHE A 141 6.35 12.26 -1.95
N LYS A 142 6.56 11.24 -2.78
CA LYS A 142 5.45 10.49 -3.37
C LYS A 142 5.27 9.19 -2.61
N LEU A 143 4.06 8.99 -2.08
CA LEU A 143 3.69 7.76 -1.38
C LEU A 143 2.51 7.13 -2.11
N TRP A 144 2.57 5.83 -2.33
CA TRP A 144 1.41 5.07 -2.75
C TRP A 144 0.48 4.94 -1.55
N GLN A 145 -0.80 5.28 -1.74
CA GLN A 145 -1.81 5.27 -0.69
C GLN A 145 -3.08 4.65 -1.23
N PHE A 146 -3.30 3.39 -0.87
CA PHE A 146 -4.52 2.65 -1.15
C PHE A 146 -4.89 2.74 -2.65
N GLY A 147 -3.99 2.30 -3.53
CA GLY A 147 -4.26 2.15 -4.96
C GLY A 147 -4.03 3.39 -5.81
N GLN A 148 -3.31 4.39 -5.32
CA GLN A 148 -2.89 5.56 -6.09
C GLN A 148 -1.64 6.19 -5.49
N TRP A 149 -0.80 6.78 -6.34
CA TRP A 149 0.31 7.62 -5.92
C TRP A 149 -0.17 9.00 -5.49
N VAL A 150 0.37 9.49 -4.39
CA VAL A 150 0.02 10.76 -3.77
C VAL A 150 1.29 11.57 -3.49
N ASP A 151 1.30 12.83 -3.92
CA ASP A 151 2.35 13.80 -3.63
C ASP A 151 2.07 14.50 -2.30
N VAL A 152 2.97 14.32 -1.34
CA VAL A 152 2.85 14.78 0.05
C VAL A 152 3.85 15.89 0.28
N VAL A 153 3.34 17.12 0.38
CA VAL A 153 4.14 18.30 0.69
C VAL A 153 4.27 18.45 2.20
N ILE A 154 5.47 18.77 2.69
CA ILE A 154 5.71 19.09 4.11
C ILE A 154 6.61 20.32 4.23
N ASP A 155 6.58 20.97 5.40
CA ASP A 155 7.70 21.83 5.81
C ASP A 155 8.82 21.01 6.48
N ASP A 156 9.99 21.64 6.69
CA ASP A 156 11.16 21.01 7.29
C ASP A 156 11.27 21.19 8.82
N GLN A 157 10.19 21.54 9.52
CA GLN A 157 10.23 21.56 10.99
C GLN A 157 10.24 20.13 11.53
N LEU A 158 11.27 19.75 12.29
CA LEU A 158 11.42 18.41 12.87
C LEU A 158 11.35 18.47 14.41
N PRO A 159 10.74 17.46 15.07
CA PRO A 159 10.72 17.37 16.52
C PRO A 159 12.12 17.18 17.11
N THR A 160 12.50 18.04 18.05
CA THR A 160 13.81 17.98 18.72
C THR A 160 13.68 18.04 20.23
N VAL A 161 14.61 17.38 20.93
CA VAL A 161 14.83 17.52 22.36
C VAL A 161 16.28 17.94 22.57
N LYS A 162 16.50 19.05 23.27
CA LYS A 162 17.84 19.63 23.51
C LYS A 162 18.66 19.85 22.22
N GLY A 163 17.99 20.12 21.10
CA GLY A 163 18.63 20.37 19.81
C GLY A 163 19.06 19.11 19.04
N GLN A 164 18.68 17.92 19.50
CA GLN A 164 18.84 16.66 18.76
C GLN A 164 17.48 16.19 18.26
N LEU A 165 17.44 15.54 17.10
CA LEU A 165 16.22 14.94 16.55
C LEU A 165 15.67 13.88 17.53
N LEU A 166 14.36 13.88 17.71
CA LEU A 166 13.69 12.93 18.61
C LEU A 166 13.47 11.56 17.94
N PHE A 167 13.16 11.58 16.65
CA PHE A 167 12.85 10.40 15.86
C PHE A 167 14.03 10.03 14.95
N GLU A 168 13.75 9.55 13.74
CA GLU A 168 14.79 9.18 12.79
C GLU A 168 15.84 10.28 12.59
N HIS A 169 17.09 9.86 12.44
CA HIS A 169 18.22 10.73 12.09
C HIS A 169 19.37 9.97 11.45
N SER A 170 20.19 10.68 10.66
CA SER A 170 21.47 10.16 10.14
C SER A 170 22.61 10.39 11.15
N PRO A 171 23.28 9.34 11.66
CA PRO A 171 24.35 9.50 12.64
C PRO A 171 25.57 10.24 12.09
N GLY A 172 25.96 11.33 12.75
CA GLY A 172 27.20 12.06 12.44
C GLY A 172 27.19 12.81 11.11
N GLN A 173 26.07 12.83 10.39
CA GLN A 173 25.93 13.54 9.12
C GLN A 173 24.81 14.58 9.21
N ASN A 174 25.01 15.73 8.57
CA ASN A 174 24.00 16.78 8.46
C ASN A 174 23.00 16.46 7.34
N ILE A 175 22.51 15.22 7.25
CA ILE A 175 21.62 14.70 6.20
C ILE A 175 20.22 14.52 6.77
N PHE A 176 19.19 14.93 6.01
CA PHE A 176 17.81 15.03 6.52
C PHE A 176 16.72 14.45 5.61
N TRP A 177 17.04 13.84 4.46
CA TRP A 177 16.01 13.32 3.55
C TRP A 177 15.12 12.24 4.20
N SER A 178 15.72 11.33 4.98
CA SER A 178 15.04 10.23 5.67
C SER A 178 14.11 10.76 6.77
N ALA A 179 14.56 11.74 7.55
CA ALA A 179 13.76 12.36 8.63
C ALA A 179 12.53 13.08 8.06
N LEU A 180 12.73 13.73 6.92
CA LEU A 180 11.65 14.40 6.20
C LEU A 180 10.70 13.39 5.55
N LEU A 181 11.19 12.24 5.07
CA LEU A 181 10.35 11.16 4.58
C LEU A 181 9.49 10.55 5.71
N GLU A 182 10.09 10.25 6.87
CA GLU A 182 9.37 9.79 8.07
C GLU A 182 8.26 10.79 8.45
N LYS A 183 8.57 12.10 8.43
CA LYS A 183 7.56 13.15 8.68
C LYS A 183 6.42 13.13 7.66
N ALA A 184 6.72 13.00 6.36
CA ALA A 184 5.69 12.92 5.33
C ALA A 184 4.80 11.68 5.53
N TYR A 185 5.41 10.56 5.94
CA TYR A 185 4.72 9.33 6.26
C TYR A 185 3.84 9.45 7.52
N ALA A 186 4.31 10.13 8.57
CA ALA A 186 3.53 10.48 9.75
C ALA A 186 2.31 11.35 9.38
N LYS A 187 2.50 12.32 8.49
CA LYS A 187 1.45 13.21 8.01
C LYS A 187 0.33 12.49 7.27
N VAL A 188 0.63 11.49 6.43
CA VAL A 188 -0.43 10.72 5.75
C VAL A 188 -1.17 9.79 6.71
N ASN A 189 -0.47 9.29 7.74
CA ASN A 189 -1.01 8.41 8.77
C ASN A 189 -1.66 9.13 9.96
N GLY A 190 -1.55 10.46 10.04
CA GLY A 190 -2.24 11.31 11.01
C GLY A 190 -1.30 12.02 11.99
N CYS A 191 -0.39 11.28 12.63
CA CYS A 191 0.65 11.78 13.53
C CYS A 191 1.81 10.78 13.63
N TYR A 192 2.92 11.15 14.27
CA TYR A 192 4.06 10.23 14.48
C TYR A 192 3.67 8.99 15.28
N GLU A 193 2.83 9.13 16.32
CA GLU A 193 2.40 8.00 17.15
C GLU A 193 1.66 6.91 16.36
N CYS A 194 1.00 7.26 15.24
CA CYS A 194 0.33 6.29 14.37
C CYS A 194 1.30 5.37 13.61
N LEU A 195 2.60 5.65 13.64
CA LEU A 195 3.64 4.82 13.04
C LEU A 195 4.18 3.75 14.01
N GLY A 196 3.81 3.83 15.30
CA GLY A 196 4.21 2.82 16.27
C GLY A 196 3.55 1.48 15.97
N GLY A 197 4.36 0.42 15.85
CA GLY A 197 3.90 -0.94 15.54
C GLY A 197 3.39 -1.08 14.10
N GLY A 198 4.05 -1.93 13.31
CA GLY A 198 3.69 -2.18 11.92
C GLY A 198 4.52 -3.27 11.27
N SER A 199 4.17 -3.59 10.02
CA SER A 199 4.88 -4.56 9.18
C SER A 199 5.69 -3.87 8.09
N LEU A 200 6.82 -4.46 7.69
CA LEU A 200 7.64 -4.02 6.56
C LEU A 200 6.80 -3.94 5.27
N THR A 201 5.90 -4.90 5.08
CA THR A 201 4.94 -4.94 3.98
C THR A 201 4.17 -3.64 3.83
N GLU A 202 3.74 -3.02 4.93
CA GLU A 202 2.99 -1.77 4.85
C GLU A 202 3.80 -0.64 4.20
N ALA A 203 5.04 -0.48 4.63
CA ALA A 203 5.93 0.55 4.11
C ALA A 203 6.38 0.21 2.69
N PHE A 204 6.68 -1.06 2.39
CA PHE A 204 7.07 -1.47 1.05
C PHE A 204 6.00 -1.17 0.02
N GLU A 205 4.74 -1.47 0.32
CA GLU A 205 3.63 -1.16 -0.57
C GLU A 205 3.45 0.35 -0.75
N ASP A 206 3.61 1.13 0.31
CA ASP A 206 3.50 2.59 0.24
C ASP A 206 4.69 3.23 -0.51
N PHE A 207 5.83 2.54 -0.61
CA PHE A 207 7.00 2.96 -1.39
C PHE A 207 7.00 2.45 -2.84
N THR A 208 6.23 1.43 -3.17
CA THR A 208 6.32 0.75 -4.49
C THR A 208 4.99 0.63 -5.23
N GLY A 209 3.87 0.76 -4.54
CA GLY A 209 2.55 0.34 -5.01
C GLY A 209 2.43 -1.16 -5.32
N GLY A 210 3.45 -1.94 -4.94
CA GLY A 210 3.60 -3.36 -5.20
C GLY A 210 2.69 -4.25 -4.36
N ILE A 211 3.00 -5.54 -4.36
CA ILE A 211 2.37 -6.54 -3.52
C ILE A 211 3.44 -7.32 -2.76
N SER A 212 3.20 -7.53 -1.48
CA SER A 212 4.13 -8.25 -0.63
C SER A 212 3.71 -9.70 -0.45
N GLU A 213 4.71 -10.56 -0.36
CA GLU A 213 4.57 -11.97 -0.04
C GLU A 213 5.40 -12.30 1.19
N ASP A 214 4.79 -13.01 2.13
CA ASP A 214 5.40 -13.42 3.37
C ASP A 214 5.80 -14.89 3.34
N TYR A 215 7.04 -15.18 3.75
CA TYR A 215 7.57 -16.53 3.87
C TYR A 215 7.92 -16.82 5.32
N SER A 216 7.23 -17.79 5.91
CA SER A 216 7.65 -18.40 7.18
C SER A 216 8.95 -19.18 6.96
N LEU A 217 10.01 -18.81 7.68
CA LEU A 217 11.31 -19.45 7.55
C LEU A 217 11.35 -20.86 8.16
N ASN A 218 10.42 -21.17 9.06
CA ASN A 218 10.24 -22.53 9.60
C ASN A 218 9.81 -23.54 8.52
N ASP A 219 9.05 -23.07 7.53
CA ASP A 219 8.52 -23.87 6.41
C ASP A 219 9.05 -23.35 5.07
N ALA A 220 10.27 -22.78 5.07
CA ALA A 220 10.89 -22.19 3.90
C ALA A 220 11.04 -23.20 2.74
N PRO A 221 10.77 -22.79 1.49
CA PRO A 221 11.03 -23.64 0.34
C PRO A 221 12.53 -23.87 0.15
N GLN A 222 12.93 -25.04 -0.34
CA GLN A 222 14.35 -25.39 -0.50
C GLN A 222 15.11 -24.43 -1.43
N ASN A 223 14.40 -23.78 -2.36
CA ASN A 223 14.95 -22.82 -3.31
C ASN A 223 14.82 -21.36 -2.85
N LEU A 224 14.58 -21.10 -1.56
CA LEU A 224 14.33 -19.75 -1.03
C LEU A 224 15.49 -18.77 -1.34
N PHE A 225 16.74 -19.20 -1.26
CA PHE A 225 17.87 -18.33 -1.61
C PHE A 225 17.83 -17.89 -3.07
N GLN A 226 17.46 -18.78 -4.00
CA GLN A 226 17.30 -18.40 -5.40
C GLN A 226 16.10 -17.47 -5.61
N ILE A 227 15.04 -17.59 -4.81
CA ILE A 227 13.90 -16.65 -4.82
C ILE A 227 14.39 -15.26 -4.39
N ILE A 228 15.17 -15.16 -3.31
CA ILE A 228 15.78 -13.91 -2.83
C ILE A 228 16.64 -13.27 -3.92
N CYS A 229 17.55 -14.02 -4.54
CA CYS A 229 18.39 -13.50 -5.62
C CYS A 229 17.57 -13.01 -6.83
N LYS A 230 16.51 -13.74 -7.20
CA LYS A 230 15.60 -13.31 -8.27
C LYS A 230 14.85 -12.04 -7.90
N ALA A 231 14.41 -11.91 -6.65
CA ALA A 231 13.72 -10.73 -6.15
C ALA A 231 14.62 -9.48 -6.24
N PHE A 232 15.88 -9.57 -5.80
CA PHE A 232 16.85 -8.47 -5.97
C PHE A 232 17.06 -8.09 -7.44
N ASN A 233 17.21 -9.07 -8.33
CA ASN A 233 17.36 -8.81 -9.76
C ASN A 233 16.11 -8.16 -10.40
N ALA A 234 14.94 -8.34 -9.79
CA ALA A 234 13.68 -7.73 -10.21
C ALA A 234 13.43 -6.34 -9.58
N GLY A 235 14.32 -5.87 -8.70
CA GLY A 235 14.16 -4.62 -7.95
C GLY A 235 13.16 -4.71 -6.79
N SER A 236 12.78 -5.93 -6.37
CA SER A 236 11.91 -6.13 -5.20
C SER A 236 12.59 -5.64 -3.93
N LEU A 237 11.78 -5.17 -2.99
CA LEU A 237 12.26 -4.77 -1.65
C LEU A 237 12.15 -5.96 -0.70
N LEU A 238 13.19 -6.20 0.09
CA LEU A 238 13.26 -7.34 0.98
C LEU A 238 13.48 -6.89 2.44
N GLY A 239 12.75 -7.52 3.33
CA GLY A 239 12.78 -7.30 4.76
C GLY A 239 12.64 -8.61 5.52
N SER A 240 13.05 -8.63 6.78
CA SER A 240 12.90 -9.81 7.63
C SER A 240 12.54 -9.42 9.06
N PHE A 241 11.87 -10.32 9.76
CA PHE A 241 11.54 -10.17 11.16
C PHE A 241 12.03 -11.36 11.98
N ILE A 242 12.26 -11.08 13.26
CA ILE A 242 12.41 -12.08 14.31
C ILE A 242 11.19 -11.95 15.22
N ASP A 243 10.20 -12.82 15.04
CA ASP A 243 8.91 -12.80 15.73
C ASP A 243 8.99 -13.36 17.16
N PHE A 244 7.84 -13.32 17.83
CA PHE A 244 7.60 -13.86 19.17
C PHE A 244 7.95 -15.35 19.26
N SER A 245 8.70 -15.75 20.29
CA SER A 245 8.72 -17.16 20.73
C SER A 245 7.61 -17.42 21.75
N SER A 246 7.21 -16.37 22.49
CA SER A 246 6.11 -16.38 23.48
C SER A 246 5.50 -14.97 23.65
N PRO A 247 4.26 -14.84 24.17
CA PRO A 247 3.64 -13.54 24.45
C PRO A 247 4.37 -12.69 25.50
N ASP A 248 5.20 -13.34 26.33
CA ASP A 248 6.01 -12.67 27.36
C ASP A 248 7.39 -12.22 26.82
N ASP A 249 7.69 -12.49 25.55
CA ASP A 249 8.94 -12.07 24.92
C ASP A 249 8.94 -10.54 24.74
N ASN A 250 9.86 -9.90 25.43
CA ASN A 250 10.18 -8.49 25.21
C ASN A 250 11.12 -8.33 24.02
N GLU A 251 11.22 -7.10 23.51
CA GLU A 251 12.30 -6.71 22.61
C GLU A 251 13.64 -6.93 23.34
N GLU A 252 14.29 -8.05 23.00
CA GLU A 252 15.47 -8.53 23.71
C GLU A 252 16.56 -8.87 22.71
N LYS A 253 17.78 -8.50 23.10
CA LYS A 253 18.99 -8.83 22.39
C LYS A 253 19.38 -10.29 22.64
N THR A 254 19.48 -11.09 21.59
CA THR A 254 19.96 -12.47 21.64
C THR A 254 21.45 -12.54 21.99
N PRO A 255 21.96 -13.71 22.41
CA PRO A 255 23.40 -13.90 22.62
C PRO A 255 24.26 -13.62 21.37
N GLN A 256 23.65 -13.74 20.18
CA GLN A 256 24.29 -13.46 18.91
C GLN A 256 24.11 -12.01 18.42
N ASN A 257 23.70 -11.11 19.31
CA ASN A 257 23.45 -9.69 19.05
C ASN A 257 22.31 -9.37 18.06
N LEU A 258 21.36 -10.28 17.84
CA LEU A 258 20.14 -9.97 17.09
C LEU A 258 19.05 -9.45 18.04
N ILE A 259 18.12 -8.65 17.54
CA ILE A 259 17.03 -8.07 18.33
C ILE A 259 15.72 -8.77 17.94
N LYS A 260 15.02 -9.32 18.93
CA LYS A 260 13.69 -9.89 18.73
C LYS A 260 12.63 -8.80 18.62
N ARG A 261 11.50 -9.10 17.97
CA ARG A 261 10.37 -8.17 17.70
C ARG A 261 10.80 -6.94 16.90
N HIS A 262 11.73 -7.14 15.98
CA HIS A 262 12.39 -6.07 15.25
C HIS A 262 12.49 -6.38 13.76
N GLY A 263 12.25 -5.36 12.94
CA GLY A 263 12.36 -5.44 11.49
C GLY A 263 13.80 -5.17 11.03
N TYR A 264 14.27 -5.97 10.09
CA TYR A 264 15.59 -5.87 9.47
C TYR A 264 15.44 -5.71 7.96
N SER A 265 16.35 -4.95 7.33
CA SER A 265 16.43 -4.87 5.87
C SER A 265 17.33 -5.98 5.35
N ILE A 266 16.96 -6.63 4.25
CA ILE A 266 17.93 -7.45 3.49
C ILE A 266 18.40 -6.59 2.32
N LEU A 267 19.70 -6.34 2.27
CA LEU A 267 20.30 -5.36 1.35
C LEU A 267 21.02 -6.00 0.16
N ALA A 268 21.44 -7.26 0.27
CA ALA A 268 22.07 -8.00 -0.81
C ALA A 268 22.03 -9.51 -0.56
N ALA A 269 22.14 -10.29 -1.63
CA ALA A 269 22.35 -11.73 -1.59
C ALA A 269 23.46 -12.11 -2.58
N GLU A 270 24.48 -12.82 -2.11
CA GLU A 270 25.69 -13.13 -2.89
C GLU A 270 26.11 -14.59 -2.68
N GLU A 271 26.65 -15.21 -3.73
CA GLU A 271 27.25 -16.54 -3.66
C GLU A 271 28.78 -16.43 -3.71
N ASN A 272 29.45 -16.91 -2.68
CA ASN A 272 30.90 -17.01 -2.63
C ASN A 272 31.33 -18.49 -2.67
N GLY A 273 31.52 -19.00 -3.89
CA GLY A 273 31.86 -20.40 -4.12
C GLY A 273 30.70 -21.35 -3.78
N LYS A 274 30.71 -21.93 -2.58
CA LYS A 274 29.61 -22.77 -2.06
C LYS A 274 28.81 -22.10 -0.95
N GLU A 275 29.30 -20.96 -0.45
CA GLU A 275 28.65 -20.23 0.63
C GLU A 275 27.64 -19.25 0.06
N GLN A 276 26.46 -19.23 0.67
CA GLN A 276 25.37 -18.32 0.34
C GLN A 276 25.28 -17.28 1.45
N LEU A 277 25.46 -16.01 1.11
CA LEU A 277 25.56 -14.92 2.07
C LEU A 277 24.43 -13.91 1.85
N LEU A 278 23.89 -13.40 2.95
CA LEU A 278 22.96 -12.27 2.95
C LEU A 278 23.60 -11.09 3.67
N ARG A 279 23.45 -9.90 3.10
CA ARG A 279 23.75 -8.64 3.78
C ARG A 279 22.47 -8.13 4.42
N ILE A 280 22.48 -7.95 5.73
CA ILE A 280 21.31 -7.56 6.52
C ILE A 280 21.64 -6.28 7.28
N ARG A 281 20.64 -5.43 7.49
CA ARG A 281 20.78 -4.20 8.25
C ARG A 281 19.81 -4.09 9.41
N ASN A 282 20.35 -3.78 10.58
CA ASN A 282 19.60 -3.32 11.74
C ASN A 282 19.27 -1.82 11.58
N PRO A 283 17.99 -1.41 11.55
CA PRO A 283 17.60 -0.01 11.41
C PRO A 283 17.99 0.88 12.61
N TRP A 284 18.48 0.32 13.72
CA TRP A 284 19.10 1.12 14.78
C TRP A 284 20.43 1.76 14.37
N GLY A 285 21.05 1.30 13.28
CA GLY A 285 22.36 1.78 12.85
C GLY A 285 23.53 1.36 13.75
N GLN A 286 23.31 0.33 14.57
CA GLN A 286 24.25 -0.21 15.54
C GLN A 286 23.77 -1.60 15.96
N VAL A 287 24.60 -2.33 16.73
CA VAL A 287 24.30 -3.67 17.25
C VAL A 287 24.18 -4.68 16.10
N GLU A 288 25.33 -5.26 15.80
CA GLU A 288 25.51 -6.19 14.68
C GLU A 288 25.72 -7.63 15.14
N TRP A 289 25.40 -8.55 14.23
CA TRP A 289 25.67 -9.97 14.34
C TRP A 289 27.13 -10.25 14.72
N ASN A 290 27.34 -11.15 15.69
CA ASN A 290 28.67 -11.51 16.18
C ASN A 290 29.11 -12.95 15.83
N GLY A 291 28.38 -13.62 14.94
CA GLY A 291 28.69 -14.98 14.50
C GLY A 291 29.53 -15.01 13.21
N ALA A 292 29.42 -16.13 12.49
CA ALA A 292 30.13 -16.34 11.22
C ALA A 292 29.78 -15.25 10.20
N TRP A 293 30.79 -14.77 9.47
CA TRP A 293 30.70 -13.68 8.48
C TRP A 293 30.40 -12.27 9.00
N SER A 294 30.34 -12.08 10.33
CA SER A 294 30.38 -10.73 10.92
C SER A 294 31.63 -9.95 10.49
N ASP A 295 31.64 -8.63 10.68
CA ASP A 295 32.70 -7.71 10.26
C ASP A 295 34.11 -8.10 10.72
N ASN A 296 34.20 -8.72 11.90
CA ASN A 296 35.45 -9.15 12.51
C ASN A 296 35.69 -10.67 12.40
N ALA A 297 34.87 -11.38 11.62
CA ALA A 297 34.90 -12.83 11.54
C ALA A 297 36.12 -13.32 10.73
N PRO A 298 36.79 -14.41 11.17
CA PRO A 298 37.99 -14.92 10.51
C PRO A 298 37.75 -15.50 9.11
N GLU A 299 36.50 -15.85 8.76
CA GLU A 299 36.09 -16.39 7.48
C GLU A 299 36.45 -15.47 6.31
N TRP A 300 36.47 -14.15 6.54
CA TRP A 300 36.90 -13.16 5.55
C TRP A 300 38.35 -13.31 5.10
N ASN A 301 39.23 -13.93 5.91
CA ASN A 301 40.64 -14.11 5.57
C ASN A 301 40.86 -15.12 4.43
N ASP A 302 39.90 -16.02 4.21
CA ASP A 302 39.97 -17.07 3.18
C ASP A 302 39.25 -16.65 1.87
N VAL A 303 38.66 -15.45 1.84
CA VAL A 303 37.98 -14.89 0.66
C VAL A 303 39.00 -14.23 -0.26
N SER A 304 38.77 -14.30 -1.58
CA SER A 304 39.67 -13.63 -2.53
C SER A 304 39.66 -12.11 -2.32
N PRO A 305 40.80 -11.40 -2.50
CA PRO A 305 40.87 -9.95 -2.31
C PRO A 305 39.84 -9.16 -3.14
N ASP A 306 39.51 -9.64 -4.34
CA ASP A 306 38.51 -9.00 -5.21
C ASP A 306 37.11 -9.07 -4.61
N VAL A 307 36.71 -10.23 -4.08
CA VAL A 307 35.42 -10.43 -3.41
C VAL A 307 35.41 -9.71 -2.06
N GLN A 308 36.52 -9.74 -1.33
CA GLN A 308 36.66 -9.00 -0.07
C GLN A 308 36.49 -7.49 -0.30
N SER A 309 37.11 -6.90 -1.33
CA SER A 309 36.93 -5.47 -1.63
C SER A 309 35.50 -5.07 -2.01
N ARG A 310 34.68 -6.03 -2.44
CA ARG A 310 33.27 -5.82 -2.78
C ARG A 310 32.33 -6.01 -1.60
N LEU A 311 32.62 -6.99 -0.73
CA LEU A 311 31.71 -7.44 0.32
C LEU A 311 32.13 -7.00 1.72
N ASP A 312 33.44 -6.94 2.00
CA ASP A 312 34.00 -6.60 3.30
C ASP A 312 34.04 -5.07 3.48
N TYR A 313 32.94 -4.53 4.01
CA TYR A 313 32.86 -3.18 4.52
C TYR A 313 32.72 -3.28 6.04
N LYS A 314 33.74 -2.79 6.77
CA LYS A 314 33.79 -2.84 8.23
C LYS A 314 33.38 -1.51 8.81
N ALA A 315 32.21 -1.45 9.42
CA ALA A 315 31.70 -0.26 10.09
C ALA A 315 30.67 -0.68 11.12
N GLU A 316 30.65 -0.02 12.29
CA GLU A 316 29.51 -0.14 13.20
C GLU A 316 28.40 0.79 12.70
N ASP A 317 27.61 0.31 11.75
CA ASP A 317 26.50 1.02 11.10
C ASP A 317 25.21 0.19 11.04
N GLY A 318 25.21 -0.97 11.71
CA GLY A 318 24.11 -1.91 11.77
C GLY A 318 24.04 -2.87 10.57
N GLU A 319 24.89 -2.71 9.56
CA GLU A 319 24.99 -3.65 8.44
C GLU A 319 25.95 -4.80 8.77
N PHE A 320 25.59 -6.01 8.39
CA PHE A 320 26.46 -7.17 8.55
C PHE A 320 26.14 -8.24 7.51
N TRP A 321 27.13 -9.10 7.25
CA TRP A 321 26.91 -10.33 6.49
C TRP A 321 26.63 -11.51 7.43
N MET A 322 25.80 -12.42 6.96
CA MET A 322 25.62 -13.72 7.60
C MET A 322 25.40 -14.83 6.57
N SER A 323 25.67 -16.07 6.98
CA SER A 323 25.35 -17.22 6.13
C SER A 323 23.83 -17.38 6.00
N PHE A 324 23.35 -17.82 4.83
CA PHE A 324 21.93 -18.12 4.61
C PHE A 324 21.43 -19.21 5.57
N SER A 325 22.30 -20.16 5.93
CA SER A 325 22.02 -21.21 6.92
C SER A 325 21.76 -20.63 8.31
N ASP A 326 22.53 -19.63 8.74
CA ASP A 326 22.29 -18.95 10.01
C ASP A 326 21.08 -18.03 9.92
N TYR A 327 20.83 -17.39 8.78
CA TYR A 327 19.64 -16.58 8.56
C TYR A 327 18.37 -17.39 8.83
N VAL A 328 18.19 -18.54 8.17
CA VAL A 328 17.02 -19.40 8.33
C VAL A 328 16.85 -19.92 9.78
N LYS A 329 17.95 -20.06 10.53
CA LYS A 329 17.90 -20.52 11.94
C LYS A 329 17.53 -19.42 12.93
N ASN A 330 17.85 -18.16 12.62
CA ASN A 330 17.75 -17.05 13.56
C ASN A 330 16.55 -16.14 13.29
N TYR A 331 16.08 -16.07 12.05
CA TYR A 331 14.92 -15.26 11.64
C TYR A 331 13.66 -16.14 11.52
N THR A 332 12.49 -15.50 11.63
CA THR A 332 11.20 -16.20 11.58
C THR A 332 10.45 -15.95 10.29
N ARG A 333 10.52 -14.73 9.76
CA ARG A 333 9.75 -14.30 8.58
C ARG A 333 10.60 -13.50 7.61
N LEU A 334 10.43 -13.79 6.33
CA LEU A 334 10.93 -13.01 5.21
C LEU A 334 9.73 -12.35 4.52
N GLU A 335 9.83 -11.06 4.24
CA GLU A 335 8.82 -10.29 3.50
C GLU A 335 9.46 -9.78 2.21
N ILE A 336 8.86 -10.11 1.05
CA ILE A 336 9.32 -9.68 -0.26
C ILE A 336 8.22 -8.86 -0.92
N CYS A 337 8.48 -7.58 -1.20
CA CYS A 337 7.56 -6.74 -1.95
C CYS A 337 7.96 -6.70 -3.43
N ASN A 338 7.14 -7.33 -4.26
CA ASN A 338 7.30 -7.31 -5.70
C ASN A 338 6.72 -6.02 -6.28
N LEU A 339 7.49 -5.38 -7.15
CA LEU A 339 7.12 -4.10 -7.75
C LEU A 339 5.85 -4.24 -8.60
N SER A 340 4.98 -3.24 -8.51
CA SER A 340 3.82 -3.10 -9.40
C SER A 340 4.27 -2.84 -10.84
N PRO A 341 3.43 -3.12 -11.85
CA PRO A 341 3.74 -2.79 -13.25
C PRO A 341 4.12 -1.32 -13.47
N ASP A 342 3.60 -0.40 -12.64
CA ASP A 342 3.89 1.04 -12.72
C ASP A 342 5.31 1.39 -12.23
N THR A 343 5.87 0.57 -11.35
CA THR A 343 7.19 0.78 -10.72
C THR A 343 8.28 -0.06 -11.37
N GLN A 344 7.91 -1.12 -12.11
CA GLN A 344 8.85 -1.96 -12.85
C GLN A 344 9.46 -1.23 -14.06
N ALA A 345 10.76 -1.39 -14.27
CA ALA A 345 11.43 -0.87 -15.46
C ALA A 345 10.93 -1.56 -16.75
N SER A 346 10.86 -0.80 -17.84
CA SER A 346 10.44 -1.32 -19.16
C SER A 346 11.35 -2.46 -19.62
N GLY A 347 10.81 -3.68 -19.73
CA GLY A 347 11.55 -4.87 -20.18
C GLY A 347 11.64 -6.03 -19.18
N ALA A 348 10.92 -5.96 -18.05
CA ALA A 348 10.82 -7.07 -17.10
C ALA A 348 10.27 -8.35 -17.76
N VAL A 349 10.84 -9.50 -17.37
CA VAL A 349 10.57 -10.82 -17.98
C VAL A 349 9.14 -11.32 -17.73
N HIS A 350 8.50 -10.87 -16.64
CA HIS A 350 7.12 -11.23 -16.31
C HIS A 350 6.32 -9.99 -15.91
N GLN A 351 5.29 -9.64 -16.70
CA GLN A 351 4.34 -8.59 -16.38
C GLN A 351 3.08 -9.18 -15.77
N TRP A 352 2.78 -8.81 -14.53
CA TRP A 352 1.54 -9.16 -13.86
C TRP A 352 0.35 -8.48 -14.54
N THR A 353 -0.71 -9.23 -14.84
CA THR A 353 -2.02 -8.64 -15.13
C THR A 353 -2.66 -8.26 -13.81
N THR A 354 -2.98 -6.99 -13.60
CA THR A 354 -3.52 -6.51 -12.32
C THR A 354 -4.99 -6.10 -12.43
N ALA A 355 -5.72 -6.26 -11.33
CA ALA A 355 -7.06 -5.70 -11.16
C ALA A 355 -7.25 -5.18 -9.75
N GLN A 356 -7.92 -4.04 -9.60
CA GLN A 356 -8.12 -3.39 -8.31
C GLN A 356 -9.58 -2.94 -8.14
N PHE A 357 -10.16 -3.19 -6.97
CA PHE A 357 -11.51 -2.79 -6.62
C PHE A 357 -11.55 -2.12 -5.25
N GLU A 358 -12.32 -1.05 -5.12
CA GLU A 358 -12.58 -0.41 -3.82
C GLU A 358 -13.93 -0.85 -3.27
N GLY A 359 -13.96 -1.34 -2.03
CA GLY A 359 -15.18 -1.77 -1.37
C GLY A 359 -15.39 -1.13 -0.01
N ILE A 360 -16.59 -1.35 0.53
CA ILE A 360 -17.01 -0.81 1.83
C ILE A 360 -17.81 -1.87 2.58
N TRP A 361 -17.41 -2.15 3.82
CA TRP A 361 -18.24 -2.82 4.82
C TRP A 361 -18.98 -1.75 5.63
N ARG A 362 -20.31 -1.82 5.63
CA ARG A 362 -21.16 -0.87 6.34
C ARG A 362 -22.24 -1.58 7.14
N ILE A 363 -22.32 -1.25 8.42
CA ILE A 363 -23.32 -1.79 9.36
C ILE A 363 -24.73 -1.70 8.78
N GLY A 364 -25.49 -2.79 8.90
CA GLY A 364 -26.86 -2.90 8.40
C GLY A 364 -26.99 -3.02 6.88
N SER A 365 -25.88 -3.15 6.14
CA SER A 365 -25.90 -3.39 4.70
C SER A 365 -24.87 -4.42 4.26
N THR A 366 -23.58 -4.07 4.19
CA THR A 366 -22.52 -4.88 3.59
C THR A 366 -21.52 -5.45 4.60
N ALA A 367 -21.66 -5.15 5.90
CA ALA A 367 -20.81 -5.68 6.96
C ALA A 367 -21.29 -7.05 7.46
N GLY A 368 -21.11 -8.08 6.63
CA GLY A 368 -21.72 -9.40 6.81
C GLY A 368 -20.98 -10.35 7.75
N GLY A 369 -19.73 -10.07 8.11
CA GLY A 369 -18.86 -10.99 8.86
C GLY A 369 -18.36 -12.15 8.01
N CYS A 370 -17.56 -13.05 8.57
CA CYS A 370 -17.02 -14.22 7.86
C CYS A 370 -18.05 -15.36 7.73
N ARG A 371 -17.60 -16.51 7.22
CA ARG A 371 -18.46 -17.67 6.92
C ARG A 371 -19.13 -18.30 8.16
N ASP A 372 -18.58 -18.05 9.34
CA ASP A 372 -19.14 -18.46 10.64
C ASP A 372 -20.48 -17.76 10.94
N TYR A 373 -20.79 -16.70 10.19
CA TYR A 373 -22.05 -15.93 10.27
C TYR A 373 -22.89 -16.14 9.00
N PRO A 374 -23.44 -17.36 8.77
CA PRO A 374 -24.10 -17.72 7.50
C PRO A 374 -25.27 -16.82 7.12
N ASP A 375 -26.00 -16.29 8.12
CA ASP A 375 -27.17 -15.43 7.91
C ASP A 375 -26.82 -14.09 7.25
N THR A 376 -25.59 -13.61 7.46
CA THR A 376 -25.14 -12.28 7.03
C THR A 376 -23.96 -12.32 6.07
N PHE A 377 -23.23 -13.44 5.96
CA PHE A 377 -22.07 -13.58 5.07
C PHE A 377 -22.38 -13.22 3.60
N CYS A 378 -23.56 -13.60 3.10
CA CYS A 378 -24.00 -13.31 1.74
C CYS A 378 -24.21 -11.81 1.45
N MET A 379 -24.22 -10.96 2.48
CA MET A 379 -24.36 -9.51 2.36
C MET A 379 -23.05 -8.79 2.05
N ASN A 380 -21.90 -9.44 2.28
CA ASN A 380 -20.60 -8.86 1.94
C ASN A 380 -20.50 -8.56 0.44
N PRO A 381 -19.70 -7.56 0.03
CA PRO A 381 -19.40 -7.33 -1.37
C PRO A 381 -18.82 -8.59 -2.03
N GLN A 382 -19.15 -8.82 -3.30
CA GLN A 382 -18.68 -9.99 -4.05
C GLN A 382 -18.02 -9.54 -5.35
N PHE A 383 -16.93 -10.20 -5.72
CA PHE A 383 -16.17 -9.89 -6.93
C PHE A 383 -15.97 -11.16 -7.72
N TYR A 384 -16.20 -11.06 -9.03
CA TYR A 384 -16.01 -12.17 -9.94
C TYR A 384 -14.67 -12.02 -10.64
N PHE A 385 -13.98 -13.14 -10.81
CA PHE A 385 -12.81 -13.21 -11.65
C PHE A 385 -12.80 -14.51 -12.47
N LYS A 386 -12.12 -14.46 -13.61
CA LYS A 386 -12.00 -15.57 -14.55
C LYS A 386 -10.54 -15.80 -14.90
N LEU A 387 -10.09 -17.03 -14.67
CA LEU A 387 -8.78 -17.52 -15.04
C LEU A 387 -8.89 -18.19 -16.42
N LEU A 388 -8.05 -17.77 -17.36
CA LEU A 388 -8.17 -18.15 -18.78
C LEU A 388 -7.20 -19.26 -19.19
N GLU A 389 -5.93 -19.10 -18.86
CA GLU A 389 -4.83 -19.93 -19.34
C GLU A 389 -3.92 -20.30 -18.17
N GLU A 390 -3.43 -21.54 -18.17
CA GLU A 390 -2.45 -22.04 -17.19
C GLU A 390 -1.07 -21.41 -17.42
N ASP A 391 -0.23 -21.41 -16.38
CA ASP A 391 1.10 -20.81 -16.42
C ASP A 391 2.07 -21.62 -17.32
N ASP A 392 3.06 -20.95 -17.93
CA ASP A 392 3.96 -21.59 -18.92
C ASP A 392 5.00 -22.53 -18.26
N GLU A 393 5.35 -22.31 -16.99
CA GLU A 393 6.39 -23.05 -16.27
C GLU A 393 5.83 -23.84 -15.07
N THR A 394 5.72 -25.16 -15.22
CA THR A 394 5.39 -26.09 -14.13
C THR A 394 6.62 -26.34 -13.24
N ASN A 395 7.12 -25.32 -12.53
CA ASN A 395 8.10 -25.53 -11.46
C ASN A 395 7.43 -25.86 -10.10
N GLY A 396 6.11 -25.72 -10.02
CA GLY A 396 5.29 -26.13 -8.88
C GLY A 396 4.66 -27.52 -9.05
N PRO A 397 4.22 -28.16 -7.95
CA PRO A 397 3.62 -29.50 -7.96
C PRO A 397 2.22 -29.57 -8.60
N VAL A 398 1.59 -28.43 -8.91
CA VAL A 398 0.20 -28.33 -9.40
C VAL A 398 0.16 -27.45 -10.66
N SER A 399 -0.35 -28.00 -11.77
CA SER A 399 -0.65 -27.22 -12.99
C SER A 399 -1.89 -26.37 -12.75
N GLY A 400 -1.85 -25.09 -13.10
CA GLY A 400 -2.98 -24.18 -12.95
C GLY A 400 -2.63 -22.75 -13.32
N CYS A 401 -3.52 -21.82 -12.98
CA CYS A 401 -3.35 -20.39 -13.13
C CYS A 401 -2.93 -19.80 -11.79
N SER A 402 -1.74 -19.22 -11.71
CA SER A 402 -1.23 -18.61 -10.49
C SER A 402 -1.61 -17.15 -10.39
N PHE A 403 -2.02 -16.75 -9.19
CA PHE A 403 -2.38 -15.38 -8.89
C PHE A 403 -2.21 -15.07 -7.40
N VAL A 404 -2.06 -13.79 -7.08
CA VAL A 404 -1.99 -13.28 -5.72
C VAL A 404 -3.18 -12.35 -5.48
N VAL A 405 -3.78 -12.46 -4.30
CA VAL A 405 -4.87 -11.60 -3.84
C VAL A 405 -4.42 -10.82 -2.62
N GLY A 406 -4.54 -9.49 -2.67
CA GLY A 406 -4.35 -8.60 -1.52
C GLY A 406 -5.66 -7.94 -1.10
N LEU A 407 -6.06 -8.09 0.16
CA LEU A 407 -7.22 -7.42 0.76
C LEU A 407 -6.76 -6.40 1.79
N MET A 408 -6.73 -5.13 1.41
CA MET A 408 -6.20 -4.03 2.24
C MET A 408 -7.31 -3.20 2.87
N GLN A 409 -7.27 -2.98 4.18
CA GLN A 409 -8.16 -2.02 4.87
C GLN A 409 -7.58 -0.60 4.87
N LYS A 410 -8.42 0.40 4.55
CA LYS A 410 -7.99 1.79 4.38
C LYS A 410 -8.03 2.57 5.69
N ASN A 411 -7.03 3.43 5.88
CA ASN A 411 -6.93 4.41 6.97
C ASN A 411 -6.92 3.82 8.40
N ALA A 412 -6.61 2.53 8.58
CA ALA A 412 -6.62 1.89 9.89
C ALA A 412 -5.72 2.64 10.91
N ARG A 413 -4.50 3.02 10.52
CA ARG A 413 -3.59 3.83 11.36
C ARG A 413 -4.17 5.16 11.83
N ARG A 414 -4.91 5.86 10.96
CA ARG A 414 -5.57 7.13 11.32
C ARG A 414 -6.72 6.92 12.31
N ASN A 415 -7.37 5.77 12.24
CA ASN A 415 -8.48 5.43 13.11
C ASN A 415 -7.99 5.10 14.53
N LEU A 416 -6.71 4.80 14.75
CA LEU A 416 -6.11 4.65 16.08
C LEU A 416 -6.30 5.92 16.94
N ILE A 417 -6.28 7.11 16.33
CA ILE A 417 -6.56 8.38 17.01
C ILE A 417 -7.98 8.40 17.60
N LEU A 418 -8.90 7.61 17.02
CA LEU A 418 -10.29 7.45 17.45
C LEU A 418 -10.50 6.20 18.31
N ASP A 419 -9.42 5.58 18.82
CA ASP A 419 -9.46 4.34 19.61
C ASP A 419 -10.13 3.19 18.85
N GLN A 420 -9.85 3.12 17.54
CA GLN A 420 -10.34 2.08 16.65
C GLN A 420 -9.17 1.31 16.06
N ASP A 421 -9.01 0.08 16.55
CA ASP A 421 -8.04 -0.87 16.04
C ASP A 421 -8.39 -1.33 14.62
N PHE A 422 -7.43 -2.04 14.02
CA PHE A 422 -7.59 -2.71 12.75
C PHE A 422 -8.74 -3.73 12.86
N ASN A 423 -9.53 -3.86 11.80
CA ASN A 423 -10.48 -4.96 11.73
C ASN A 423 -9.72 -6.24 11.42
N THR A 424 -10.10 -7.36 12.04
CA THR A 424 -9.63 -8.66 11.57
C THR A 424 -10.29 -8.96 10.22
N ILE A 425 -9.52 -9.11 9.15
CA ILE A 425 -9.97 -9.23 7.76
C ILE A 425 -9.51 -10.54 7.11
N GLY A 426 -10.25 -10.97 6.10
CA GLY A 426 -9.94 -12.16 5.31
C GLY A 426 -10.96 -12.34 4.18
N PHE A 427 -10.82 -13.41 3.41
CA PHE A 427 -11.70 -13.64 2.25
C PHE A 427 -11.90 -15.12 1.96
N ALA A 428 -12.97 -15.43 1.22
CA ALA A 428 -13.27 -16.77 0.73
C ALA A 428 -13.54 -16.75 -0.78
N ILE A 429 -13.01 -17.76 -1.48
CA ILE A 429 -13.12 -17.92 -2.94
C ILE A 429 -14.01 -19.13 -3.23
N PHE A 430 -15.01 -18.94 -4.08
CA PHE A 430 -15.96 -19.95 -4.50
C PHE A 430 -15.87 -20.18 -6.01
N GLN A 431 -15.93 -21.44 -6.44
CA GLN A 431 -16.09 -21.75 -7.85
C GLN A 431 -17.49 -21.32 -8.32
N TYR A 432 -17.56 -20.51 -9.37
CA TYR A 432 -18.81 -20.05 -9.95
C TYR A 432 -19.31 -21.02 -11.02
N LYS A 433 -20.43 -21.70 -10.74
CA LYS A 433 -21.07 -22.67 -11.64
C LYS A 433 -22.29 -22.12 -12.39
N GLY A 434 -22.58 -20.82 -12.22
CA GLY A 434 -23.86 -20.21 -12.58
C GLY A 434 -24.01 -19.80 -14.04
N LEU A 435 -25.25 -19.90 -14.56
CA LEU A 435 -25.60 -19.56 -15.94
C LEU A 435 -26.21 -18.15 -16.14
N LYS A 436 -26.61 -17.42 -15.07
CA LYS A 436 -27.39 -16.16 -15.23
C LYS A 436 -27.15 -15.01 -14.21
N GLU A 437 -26.71 -15.23 -12.97
CA GLU A 437 -26.42 -14.16 -11.99
C GLU A 437 -25.07 -14.37 -11.28
N ILE A 438 -24.26 -13.32 -11.17
CA ILE A 438 -22.89 -13.41 -10.62
C ILE A 438 -22.88 -13.29 -9.08
N ASN A 439 -23.93 -12.73 -8.47
CA ASN A 439 -24.03 -12.59 -7.01
C ASN A 439 -24.55 -13.88 -6.38
N LEU A 440 -23.73 -14.55 -5.59
CA LEU A 440 -24.05 -15.78 -4.87
C LEU A 440 -24.98 -15.47 -3.70
N GLY A 441 -26.22 -15.98 -3.76
CA GLY A 441 -27.19 -15.87 -2.68
C GLY A 441 -26.90 -16.80 -1.51
N PRO A 442 -27.62 -16.65 -0.38
CA PRO A 442 -27.45 -17.48 0.81
C PRO A 442 -27.62 -18.97 0.50
N ASP A 443 -28.57 -19.35 -0.35
CA ASP A 443 -28.80 -20.75 -0.72
C ASP A 443 -27.58 -21.41 -1.37
N VAL A 444 -26.77 -20.65 -2.13
CA VAL A 444 -25.56 -21.19 -2.75
C VAL A 444 -24.44 -21.26 -1.71
N LEU A 445 -24.22 -20.18 -0.97
CA LEU A 445 -23.13 -20.08 0.01
C LEU A 445 -23.29 -21.03 1.20
N LEU A 446 -24.53 -21.39 1.54
CA LEU A 446 -24.83 -22.40 2.57
C LEU A 446 -24.51 -23.83 2.13
N ASN A 447 -24.62 -24.13 0.84
CA ASN A 447 -24.53 -25.50 0.31
C ASN A 447 -23.24 -25.78 -0.48
N GLN A 448 -22.41 -24.75 -0.69
CA GLN A 448 -21.15 -24.87 -1.40
C GLN A 448 -19.99 -24.47 -0.49
N ASP A 449 -18.98 -25.32 -0.40
CA ASP A 449 -17.73 -24.99 0.27
C ASP A 449 -16.86 -24.09 -0.61
N PRO A 450 -16.07 -23.18 0.01
CA PRO A 450 -15.07 -22.41 -0.71
C PRO A 450 -14.02 -23.34 -1.33
N ILE A 451 -13.54 -23.00 -2.52
CA ILE A 451 -12.44 -23.71 -3.18
C ILE A 451 -11.08 -23.31 -2.60
N ALA A 452 -11.00 -22.09 -2.06
CA ALA A 452 -9.85 -21.54 -1.36
C ALA A 452 -10.33 -20.46 -0.39
N ASN A 453 -9.57 -20.22 0.67
CA ASN A 453 -9.78 -19.12 1.62
C ASN A 453 -8.46 -18.39 1.81
N SER A 454 -8.52 -17.20 2.40
CA SER A 454 -7.31 -16.65 3.00
C SER A 454 -6.74 -17.63 4.03
N SER A 455 -5.42 -17.65 4.16
CA SER A 455 -4.73 -18.59 5.05
C SER A 455 -5.20 -18.42 6.49
N THR A 456 -5.39 -17.17 6.92
CA THR A 456 -5.97 -16.83 8.21
C THR A 456 -6.87 -15.59 8.10
N PHE A 457 -7.40 -15.14 9.24
CA PHE A 457 -7.98 -13.80 9.36
C PHE A 457 -7.02 -13.01 10.24
N VAL A 458 -6.47 -11.92 9.70
CA VAL A 458 -5.43 -11.11 10.36
C VAL A 458 -5.97 -9.73 10.71
N ASP A 459 -5.47 -9.15 11.79
CA ASP A 459 -5.69 -7.76 12.20
C ASP A 459 -4.61 -6.81 11.66
N ASP A 460 -3.97 -7.18 10.55
CA ASP A 460 -3.00 -6.36 9.82
C ASP A 460 -3.66 -5.45 8.78
N ARG A 461 -2.86 -4.57 8.17
CA ARG A 461 -3.34 -3.63 7.14
C ARG A 461 -3.82 -4.32 5.87
N GLU A 462 -3.13 -5.36 5.44
CA GLU A 462 -3.47 -6.15 4.26
C GLU A 462 -3.27 -7.65 4.55
N GLU A 463 -4.26 -8.46 4.17
CA GLU A 463 -4.11 -9.92 4.06
C GLU A 463 -3.76 -10.27 2.62
N CYS A 464 -2.66 -10.99 2.40
CA CYS A 464 -2.16 -11.36 1.08
C CYS A 464 -1.87 -12.85 0.98
N ASP A 465 -2.46 -13.52 -0.03
CA ASP A 465 -2.22 -14.94 -0.28
C ASP A 465 -2.03 -15.23 -1.78
N ARG A 466 -1.14 -16.19 -2.06
CA ARG A 466 -0.91 -16.76 -3.39
C ARG A 466 -1.75 -18.02 -3.58
N PHE A 467 -2.38 -18.13 -4.74
CA PHE A 467 -3.21 -19.26 -5.13
C PHE A 467 -2.81 -19.80 -6.50
N THR A 468 -3.01 -21.10 -6.69
CA THR A 468 -2.99 -21.76 -7.99
C THR A 468 -4.29 -22.52 -8.15
N LEU A 469 -5.14 -22.10 -9.08
CA LEU A 469 -6.45 -22.73 -9.36
C LEU A 469 -6.54 -23.10 -10.85
N PRO A 470 -7.33 -24.13 -11.23
CA PRO A 470 -7.52 -24.45 -12.64
C PRO A 470 -8.21 -23.29 -13.40
N PRO A 471 -8.10 -23.25 -14.73
CA PRO A 471 -8.87 -22.29 -15.53
C PRO A 471 -10.37 -22.40 -15.23
N GLY A 472 -11.03 -21.26 -15.04
CA GLY A 472 -12.42 -21.26 -14.60
C GLY A 472 -12.94 -19.91 -14.12
N ASP A 473 -14.19 -19.94 -13.68
CA ASP A 473 -14.94 -18.81 -13.18
C ASP A 473 -15.05 -18.88 -11.65
N TYR A 474 -14.76 -17.77 -10.98
CA TYR A 474 -14.67 -17.71 -9.52
C TYR A 474 -15.34 -16.45 -8.97
N VAL A 475 -15.77 -16.52 -7.72
CA VAL A 475 -16.24 -15.38 -6.93
C VAL A 475 -15.47 -15.33 -5.62
N ILE A 476 -14.91 -14.17 -5.30
CA ILE A 476 -14.29 -13.88 -4.01
C ILE A 476 -15.19 -12.97 -3.19
N ILE A 477 -15.25 -13.24 -1.88
CA ILE A 477 -16.04 -12.52 -0.90
C ILE A 477 -15.11 -12.03 0.21
N PRO A 478 -14.65 -10.77 0.18
CA PRO A 478 -13.89 -10.18 1.26
C PRO A 478 -14.80 -9.75 2.42
N SER A 479 -14.35 -10.01 3.65
CA SER A 479 -15.12 -9.75 4.86
C SER A 479 -14.22 -9.43 6.05
N THR A 480 -14.77 -8.72 7.03
CA THR A 480 -14.25 -8.76 8.40
C THR A 480 -14.61 -10.09 9.06
N GLN A 481 -13.86 -10.52 10.08
CA GLN A 481 -14.15 -11.74 10.82
C GLN A 481 -15.54 -11.65 11.48
N GLU A 482 -15.76 -10.60 12.27
CA GLU A 482 -17.05 -10.33 12.90
C GLU A 482 -17.97 -9.49 11.98
N PRO A 483 -19.30 -9.70 12.03
CA PRO A 483 -20.25 -8.83 11.35
C PRO A 483 -20.33 -7.46 12.03
N ASN A 484 -20.99 -6.50 11.36
CA ASN A 484 -21.21 -5.14 11.89
C ASN A 484 -19.93 -4.34 12.19
N LYS A 485 -18.84 -4.64 11.51
CA LYS A 485 -17.64 -3.80 11.47
C LYS A 485 -17.70 -2.87 10.27
N ASN A 486 -17.42 -1.58 10.48
CA ASN A 486 -17.30 -0.63 9.36
C ASN A 486 -15.86 -0.64 8.85
N GLY A 487 -15.70 -0.52 7.54
CA GLY A 487 -14.37 -0.37 6.96
C GLY A 487 -14.47 -0.06 5.48
N ASN A 488 -13.47 0.64 4.95
CA ASN A 488 -13.25 0.72 3.52
C ASN A 488 -12.07 -0.18 3.18
N PHE A 489 -12.11 -0.86 2.05
CA PHE A 489 -11.05 -1.76 1.65
C PHE A 489 -10.71 -1.63 0.18
N ILE A 490 -9.57 -2.19 -0.19
CA ILE A 490 -9.15 -2.41 -1.56
C ILE A 490 -8.86 -3.88 -1.74
N LEU A 491 -9.44 -4.46 -2.78
CA LEU A 491 -9.16 -5.81 -3.22
C LEU A 491 -8.31 -5.73 -4.48
N ARG A 492 -7.12 -6.32 -4.43
CA ARG A 492 -6.14 -6.32 -5.53
C ARG A 492 -5.90 -7.75 -5.98
N PHE A 493 -5.74 -7.91 -7.28
CA PHE A 493 -5.34 -9.16 -7.91
C PHE A 493 -4.09 -8.93 -8.74
N PHE A 494 -3.18 -9.89 -8.67
CA PHE A 494 -1.99 -9.98 -9.52
C PHE A 494 -2.01 -11.36 -10.15
N PHE A 495 -2.35 -11.43 -11.44
CA PHE A 495 -2.42 -12.67 -12.21
C PHE A 495 -1.15 -12.83 -13.05
N GLU A 496 -0.55 -14.03 -13.03
CA GLU A 496 0.63 -14.32 -13.84
C GLU A 496 0.31 -14.31 -15.34
N LYS A 497 -0.91 -14.72 -15.70
CA LYS A 497 -1.47 -14.73 -17.05
C LYS A 497 -2.67 -13.79 -17.16
N GLN A 498 -3.16 -13.59 -18.39
CA GLN A 498 -4.35 -12.78 -18.61
C GLN A 498 -5.56 -13.35 -17.85
N ALA A 499 -6.24 -12.46 -17.14
CA ALA A 499 -7.46 -12.76 -16.40
C ALA A 499 -8.46 -11.61 -16.51
N VAL A 500 -9.73 -11.90 -16.22
CA VAL A 500 -10.78 -10.89 -16.20
C VAL A 500 -11.33 -10.79 -14.78
N ALA A 501 -11.34 -9.60 -14.18
CA ALA A 501 -11.97 -9.38 -12.89
C ALA A 501 -12.99 -8.23 -12.97
N ARG A 502 -14.10 -8.32 -12.22
CA ARG A 502 -15.16 -7.30 -12.14
C ARG A 502 -16.05 -7.49 -10.91
N TRP A 503 -16.85 -6.48 -10.60
CA TRP A 503 -17.92 -6.59 -9.60
C TRP A 503 -18.93 -7.70 -9.93
N ALA A 504 -19.30 -8.49 -8.92
CA ALA A 504 -20.41 -9.44 -9.03
C ALA A 504 -21.75 -8.68 -8.93
N THR A 505 -22.26 -8.23 -10.07
CA THR A 505 -23.49 -7.45 -10.14
C THR A 505 -24.73 -8.31 -9.88
N ARG A 506 -25.68 -7.79 -9.09
CA ARG A 506 -27.06 -8.30 -9.02
C ARG A 506 -27.81 -7.84 -10.27
N SER A 507 -28.63 -8.69 -10.87
CA SER A 507 -29.40 -8.41 -12.10
C SER A 507 -30.23 -7.12 -12.06
N ARG A 508 -30.65 -6.70 -10.85
CA ARG A 508 -31.38 -5.45 -10.63
C ARG A 508 -30.53 -4.19 -10.86
N GLU A 509 -29.22 -4.23 -10.67
CA GLU A 509 -28.33 -3.08 -10.86
C GLU A 509 -27.93 -2.89 -12.33
N ARG A 510 -27.86 -3.96 -13.13
CA ARG A 510 -27.77 -3.87 -14.60
C ARG A 510 -28.92 -3.06 -15.19
N LEU A 511 -30.14 -3.24 -14.66
CA LEU A 511 -31.29 -2.44 -15.08
C LEU A 511 -31.13 -0.97 -14.71
N ILE A 512 -30.49 -0.66 -13.57
CA ILE A 512 -30.24 0.72 -13.15
C ILE A 512 -29.14 1.34 -14.03
N GLU A 513 -28.01 0.68 -14.27
CA GLU A 513 -26.97 1.17 -15.20
C GLU A 513 -27.47 1.33 -16.65
N LEU A 514 -28.25 0.37 -17.15
CA LEU A 514 -28.88 0.45 -18.47
C LEU A 514 -29.93 1.57 -18.52
N CYS A 515 -30.69 1.79 -17.44
CA CYS A 515 -31.60 2.93 -17.33
C CYS A 515 -30.85 4.27 -17.26
N TYR A 516 -29.75 4.37 -16.51
CA TYR A 516 -28.96 5.60 -16.38
C TYR A 516 -28.28 6.00 -17.70
N THR A 517 -27.67 5.04 -18.39
CA THR A 517 -27.11 5.26 -19.74
C THR A 517 -28.20 5.64 -20.74
N SER A 518 -29.37 5.01 -20.67
CA SER A 518 -30.52 5.35 -21.52
C SER A 518 -31.06 6.76 -21.21
N ILE A 519 -31.18 7.15 -19.95
CA ILE A 519 -31.64 8.48 -19.51
C ILE A 519 -30.65 9.56 -19.93
N LEU A 520 -29.34 9.34 -19.76
CA LEU A 520 -28.30 10.26 -20.21
C LEU A 520 -28.31 10.43 -21.74
N CYS A 521 -28.40 9.32 -22.49
CA CYS A 521 -28.54 9.36 -23.95
C CYS A 521 -29.80 10.14 -24.39
N TYR A 522 -30.92 9.93 -23.71
CA TYR A 522 -32.15 10.71 -23.96
C TYR A 522 -31.99 12.18 -23.62
N PHE A 523 -31.28 12.52 -22.54
CA PHE A 523 -31.04 13.91 -22.16
C PHE A 523 -30.15 14.62 -23.19
N PHE A 524 -29.09 13.97 -23.68
CA PHE A 524 -28.23 14.50 -24.74
C PHE A 524 -28.94 14.60 -26.09
N LEU A 525 -29.82 13.65 -26.43
CA LEU A 525 -30.63 13.70 -27.63
C LEU A 525 -31.67 14.83 -27.56
N ALA A 526 -32.34 14.99 -26.42
CA ALA A 526 -33.29 16.08 -26.18
C ALA A 526 -32.60 17.45 -26.20
N LEU A 527 -31.39 17.56 -25.61
CA LEU A 527 -30.59 18.78 -25.65
C LEU A 527 -30.15 19.12 -27.09
N ARG A 528 -29.73 18.12 -27.88
CA ARG A 528 -29.41 18.31 -29.30
C ARG A 528 -30.62 18.76 -30.12
N ILE A 529 -31.80 18.19 -29.89
CA ILE A 529 -33.04 18.59 -30.57
C ILE A 529 -33.46 20.00 -30.16
N TYR A 530 -33.33 20.34 -28.87
CA TYR A 530 -33.63 21.66 -28.35
C TYR A 530 -32.69 22.73 -28.93
N LEU A 531 -31.38 22.47 -28.95
CA LEU A 531 -30.38 23.35 -29.55
C LEU A 531 -30.55 23.48 -31.07
N TRP A 532 -30.89 22.38 -31.77
CA TRP A 532 -31.18 22.42 -33.20
C TRP A 532 -32.39 23.31 -33.51
N ARG A 533 -33.48 23.20 -32.76
CA ARG A 533 -34.67 24.06 -32.92
C ARG A 533 -34.40 25.53 -32.60
N PHE A 534 -33.52 25.82 -31.62
CA PHE A 534 -33.15 27.19 -31.27
C PHE A 534 -32.24 27.85 -32.31
N LEU A 535 -31.47 27.06 -33.06
CA LEU A 535 -30.51 27.55 -34.06
C LEU A 535 -31.05 27.57 -35.50
N THR A 536 -32.20 26.92 -35.79
CA THR A 536 -32.68 26.74 -37.19
C THR A 536 -34.05 27.35 -37.51
N ILE A 537 -34.77 27.95 -36.56
CA ILE A 537 -36.11 28.50 -36.82
C ILE A 537 -36.13 30.02 -36.57
N PRO A 538 -36.38 30.87 -37.60
CA PRO A 538 -36.61 32.29 -37.40
C PRO A 538 -37.94 32.50 -36.67
N ASN A 539 -37.92 33.34 -35.64
CA ASN A 539 -39.08 33.77 -34.87
C ASN A 539 -40.23 34.24 -35.78
N ASN A 540 -41.28 33.41 -35.92
CA ASN A 540 -42.68 33.83 -35.95
C ASN A 540 -43.60 32.59 -36.04
N PHE A 541 -44.61 32.54 -35.15
CA PHE A 541 -45.62 31.49 -34.96
C PHE A 541 -45.04 30.17 -34.41
N ILE A 542 -45.44 29.65 -33.25
CA ILE A 542 -46.75 29.06 -32.97
C ILE A 542 -46.97 29.01 -31.44
N LYS A 543 -48.08 29.60 -30.97
CA LYS A 543 -48.75 29.28 -29.70
C LYS A 543 -49.64 28.06 -29.94
N VAL A 544 -49.32 26.87 -29.42
CA VAL A 544 -50.31 25.80 -29.16
C VAL A 544 -49.87 24.97 -27.93
N SER A 545 -50.69 25.08 -26.89
CA SER A 545 -51.03 24.14 -25.81
C SER A 545 -50.10 22.95 -25.51
N PHE A 546 -49.29 23.06 -24.45
CA PHE A 546 -48.41 22.00 -23.92
C PHE A 546 -48.96 21.35 -22.64
N SER A 547 -50.23 20.92 -22.62
CA SER A 547 -50.85 20.31 -21.42
C SER A 547 -51.58 18.97 -21.65
N LEU A 548 -51.45 18.33 -22.81
CA LEU A 548 -52.18 17.08 -23.09
C LEU A 548 -51.35 15.95 -23.72
N LEU A 549 -50.08 16.18 -24.08
CA LEU A 549 -49.23 15.12 -24.68
C LEU A 549 -48.32 14.38 -23.69
N GLN A 550 -48.07 14.94 -22.49
CA GLN A 550 -47.23 14.27 -21.47
C GLN A 550 -47.98 13.16 -20.71
N SER A 551 -49.31 13.19 -20.67
CA SER A 551 -50.10 12.27 -19.85
C SER A 551 -50.48 10.97 -20.56
N GLN A 552 -50.49 10.93 -21.91
CA GLN A 552 -50.97 9.76 -22.66
C GLN A 552 -49.86 8.82 -23.15
N ILE A 553 -48.60 9.27 -23.23
CA ILE A 553 -47.49 8.38 -23.67
C ILE A 553 -46.94 7.56 -22.49
N VAL A 554 -46.97 8.09 -21.26
CA VAL A 554 -46.50 7.38 -20.06
C VAL A 554 -47.45 6.23 -19.66
N ILE A 555 -48.75 6.34 -19.95
CA ILE A 555 -49.74 5.32 -19.53
C ILE A 555 -49.84 4.14 -20.52
N VAL A 556 -49.47 4.32 -21.79
CA VAL A 556 -49.59 3.26 -22.81
C VAL A 556 -48.44 2.25 -22.74
N GLN A 557 -47.24 2.63 -22.30
CA GLN A 557 -46.11 1.68 -22.18
C GLN A 557 -46.00 0.94 -20.85
N ILE A 558 -46.54 1.48 -19.75
CA ILE A 558 -46.58 0.76 -18.46
C ILE A 558 -47.54 -0.44 -18.51
N ARG A 559 -48.59 -0.39 -19.35
CA ARG A 559 -49.52 -1.52 -19.54
C ARG A 559 -49.01 -2.63 -20.47
N GLN A 560 -48.05 -2.36 -21.36
CA GLN A 560 -47.51 -3.39 -22.27
C GLN A 560 -46.36 -4.21 -21.67
N HIS A 561 -45.71 -3.76 -20.59
CA HIS A 561 -44.63 -4.53 -19.94
C HIS A 561 -45.04 -5.32 -18.69
N PHE A 562 -46.25 -5.11 -18.15
CA PHE A 562 -46.78 -5.97 -17.09
C PHE A 562 -47.49 -7.24 -17.59
N HIS A 563 -47.59 -7.45 -18.92
CA HIS A 563 -48.34 -8.57 -19.49
C HIS A 563 -47.48 -9.77 -19.96
N VAL A 564 -46.16 -9.75 -19.72
CA VAL A 564 -45.25 -10.85 -20.12
C VAL A 564 -44.80 -11.70 -18.91
N SER A 565 -45.31 -11.44 -17.71
CA SER A 565 -45.05 -12.26 -16.50
C SER A 565 -46.11 -13.35 -16.23
N HIS A 566 -46.95 -13.68 -17.22
CA HIS A 566 -47.72 -14.92 -17.25
C HIS A 566 -47.69 -15.48 -18.67
N ILE A 567 -46.73 -16.36 -18.96
CA ILE A 567 -46.78 -17.56 -19.81
C ILE A 567 -45.33 -18.04 -20.03
N LEU A 568 -45.05 -19.23 -19.47
CA LEU A 568 -43.90 -20.14 -19.62
C LEU A 568 -42.56 -19.73 -18.98
#